data_AF-A0A0G4DHZ8-F1
#
_entry.id   AF-A0A0G4DHZ8-F1
#
_cell.length_a   1.000
_cell.length_b   1.000
_cell.length_c   1.000
_cell.angle_alpha   90.00
_cell.angle_beta   90.00
_cell.angle_gamma   90.00
#
_symmetry.space_group_name_H-M   'P 1'
#
loop_
_entity.id
_entity.type
_entity.pdbx_description
1 polymer ?
#
loop_
_entity_poly.entity_id
_entity_poly.type
_entity_poly.pdbx_seq_one_letter_code
_entity_poly.pdbx_strand_id
1 'polypeptide(L)'
;RNANDGISVAQTAEGAMDEVTSMLQRMRTLAQQSANGSNNTDDRTALQQEYTQLMTEIDRVAKDTTFGGQNLLSGGYIGSFQVGADAGQTITFRMTSAFTISGMASATKGNATVTTTTTGEPFTVAKSTSGTVTTTSIGSITSAKEAQTSMANLDFMIKVVDSKRAELGAV
;
A
#
# COMPACT_ATOMS: atom_id res chain seq x y z
N ARG A 1 13.12 -27.69 10.39
CA ARG A 1 12.30 -26.89 11.34
C ARG A 1 12.50 -25.41 11.06
N ASN A 2 13.69 -24.85 11.26
CA ASN A 2 13.99 -23.44 10.96
C ASN A 2 13.64 -22.99 9.53
N ALA A 3 13.88 -23.81 8.51
CA ALA A 3 13.46 -23.50 7.13
C ALA A 3 11.93 -23.44 6.99
N ASN A 4 11.19 -24.30 7.69
CA ASN A 4 9.72 -24.28 7.69
C ASN A 4 9.19 -23.05 8.41
N ASP A 5 9.89 -22.57 9.45
CA ASP A 5 9.53 -21.33 10.14
C ASP A 5 9.74 -20.12 9.22
N GLY A 6 10.84 -20.10 8.45
CA GLY A 6 11.08 -19.09 7.41
C GLY A 6 9.98 -19.05 6.35
N ILE A 7 9.58 -20.23 5.85
CA ILE A 7 8.46 -20.35 4.90
C ILE A 7 7.15 -19.87 5.52
N SER A 8 6.87 -20.25 6.78
CA SER A 8 5.63 -19.86 7.46
C SER A 8 5.53 -18.35 7.68
N VAL A 9 6.65 -17.70 8.00
CA VAL A 9 6.75 -16.24 8.11
C VAL A 9 6.50 -15.57 6.76
N ALA A 10 7.15 -16.05 5.70
CA ALA A 10 6.98 -15.51 4.36
C ALA A 10 5.52 -15.63 3.88
N GLN A 11 4.89 -16.80 4.07
CA GLN A 11 3.50 -17.03 3.71
C GLN A 11 2.51 -16.17 4.52
N THR A 12 2.77 -15.99 5.82
CA THR A 12 1.92 -15.12 6.66
C THR A 12 2.02 -13.67 6.21
N ALA A 13 3.23 -13.20 5.88
CA ALA A 13 3.43 -11.86 5.33
C ALA A 13 2.77 -11.71 3.95
N GLU A 14 2.98 -12.68 3.04
CA GLU A 14 2.43 -12.65 1.68
C GLU A 14 0.90 -12.60 1.70
N GLY A 15 0.24 -13.47 2.48
CA GLY A 15 -1.22 -13.47 2.59
C GLY A 15 -1.78 -12.15 3.12
N ALA A 16 -1.11 -11.53 4.11
CA ALA A 16 -1.53 -10.22 4.60
C ALA A 16 -1.29 -9.10 3.56
N MET A 17 -0.23 -9.18 2.76
CA MET A 17 0.05 -8.23 1.69
C MET A 17 -0.93 -8.38 0.51
N ASP A 18 -1.45 -9.59 0.26
CA ASP A 18 -2.51 -9.82 -0.73
C ASP A 18 -3.79 -9.09 -0.35
N GLU A 19 -4.19 -9.15 0.93
CA GLU A 19 -5.34 -8.40 1.45
C GLU A 19 -5.13 -6.88 1.35
N VAL A 20 -3.92 -6.39 1.68
CA VAL A 20 -3.57 -4.97 1.51
C VAL A 20 -3.69 -4.55 0.05
N THR A 21 -3.17 -5.34 -0.89
CA THR A 21 -3.28 -5.05 -2.33
C THR A 21 -4.74 -5.05 -2.80
N SER A 22 -5.55 -6.02 -2.36
CA SER A 22 -6.98 -6.10 -2.68
C SER A 22 -7.73 -4.85 -2.20
N MET A 23 -7.48 -4.41 -0.96
CA MET A 23 -8.07 -3.18 -0.41
C MET A 23 -7.61 -1.92 -1.15
N LEU A 24 -6.32 -1.81 -1.51
CA LEU A 24 -5.80 -0.70 -2.32
C LEU A 24 -6.45 -0.66 -3.71
N GLN A 25 -6.68 -1.82 -4.33
CA GLN A 25 -7.41 -1.90 -5.60
C GLN A 25 -8.87 -1.49 -5.44
N ARG A 26 -9.54 -1.87 -4.33
CA ARG A 26 -10.89 -1.40 -4.03
C ARG A 26 -10.94 0.11 -3.83
N MET A 27 -10.00 0.68 -3.08
CA MET A 27 -9.82 2.13 -2.91
C MET A 27 -9.64 2.83 -4.26
N ARG A 28 -8.86 2.25 -5.16
CA ARG A 28 -8.68 2.75 -6.54
C ARG A 28 -9.99 2.77 -7.32
N THR A 29 -10.82 1.72 -7.21
CA THR A 29 -12.14 1.68 -7.83
C THR A 29 -13.08 2.76 -7.26
N LEU A 30 -13.09 2.97 -5.94
CA LEU A 30 -13.89 4.03 -5.31
C LEU A 30 -13.43 5.43 -5.75
N ALA A 31 -12.11 5.65 -5.84
CA ALA A 31 -11.55 6.88 -6.36
C ALA A 31 -11.98 7.11 -7.82
N GLN A 32 -11.96 6.07 -8.67
CA GLN A 32 -12.45 6.17 -10.05
C GLN A 32 -13.95 6.50 -10.10
N GLN A 33 -14.77 5.87 -9.26
CA GLN A 33 -16.20 6.18 -9.16
C GLN A 33 -16.43 7.63 -8.73
N SER A 34 -15.68 8.12 -7.74
CA SER A 34 -15.79 9.51 -7.29
C SER A 34 -15.32 10.53 -8.35
N ALA A 35 -14.27 10.19 -9.10
CA ALA A 35 -13.76 11.02 -10.20
C ALA A 35 -14.78 11.16 -11.35
N ASN A 36 -15.53 10.08 -11.65
CA ASN A 36 -16.55 10.06 -12.70
C ASN A 36 -17.93 10.55 -12.22
N GLY A 37 -18.21 10.50 -10.91
CA GLY A 37 -19.46 10.94 -10.30
C GLY A 37 -19.69 12.42 -10.56
N SER A 38 -20.68 12.72 -11.38
CA SER A 38 -20.93 14.02 -12.05
C SER A 38 -21.48 15.12 -11.11
N ASN A 39 -20.80 15.41 -10.00
CA ASN A 39 -21.02 16.56 -9.11
C ASN A 39 -21.99 16.39 -7.91
N ASN A 40 -22.44 15.18 -7.57
CA ASN A 40 -23.15 14.97 -6.30
C ASN A 40 -22.17 14.80 -5.13
N THR A 41 -22.11 15.80 -4.26
CA THR A 41 -21.23 15.81 -3.07
C THR A 41 -21.61 14.73 -2.05
N ASP A 42 -22.89 14.39 -1.96
CA ASP A 42 -23.37 13.39 -0.99
C ASP A 42 -22.90 11.98 -1.38
N ASP A 43 -22.93 11.64 -2.67
CA ASP A 43 -22.42 10.37 -3.18
C ASP A 43 -20.91 10.25 -2.94
N ARG A 44 -20.15 11.35 -3.16
CA ARG A 44 -18.71 11.36 -2.90
C ARG A 44 -18.39 11.24 -1.41
N THR A 45 -19.25 11.78 -0.54
CA THR A 45 -19.11 11.64 0.91
C THR A 45 -19.33 10.19 1.33
N ALA A 46 -20.33 9.50 0.77
CA ALA A 46 -20.54 8.08 1.02
C ALA A 46 -19.36 7.22 0.54
N LEU A 47 -18.84 7.49 -0.67
CA LEU A 47 -17.66 6.81 -1.19
C LEU A 47 -16.42 7.07 -0.30
N GLN A 48 -16.24 8.31 0.18
CA GLN A 48 -15.16 8.66 1.10
C GLN A 48 -15.25 7.89 2.42
N GLN A 49 -16.45 7.63 2.93
CA GLN A 49 -16.61 6.83 4.15
C GLN A 49 -16.11 5.40 3.95
N GLU A 50 -16.52 4.72 2.88
CA GLU A 50 -16.01 3.38 2.54
C GLU A 50 -14.49 3.42 2.33
N TYR A 51 -14.00 4.43 1.61
CA TYR A 51 -12.57 4.63 1.36
C TYR A 51 -11.76 4.80 2.67
N THR A 52 -12.28 5.55 3.63
CA THR A 52 -11.63 5.78 4.94
C THR A 52 -11.64 4.52 5.79
N GLN A 53 -12.70 3.71 5.71
CA GLN A 53 -12.76 2.41 6.38
C GLN A 53 -11.68 1.47 5.82
N LEU A 54 -11.50 1.43 4.49
CA LEU A 54 -10.44 0.64 3.86
C LEU A 54 -9.04 1.10 4.29
N MET A 55 -8.78 2.42 4.38
CA MET A 55 -7.51 2.93 4.90
C MET A 55 -7.25 2.46 6.34
N THR A 56 -8.28 2.51 7.18
CA THR A 56 -8.20 2.07 8.57
C THR A 56 -7.94 0.57 8.66
N GLU A 57 -8.61 -0.21 7.81
CA GLU A 57 -8.45 -1.66 7.77
C GLU A 57 -7.07 -2.08 7.26
N ILE A 58 -6.51 -1.39 6.27
CA ILE A 58 -5.11 -1.59 5.84
C ILE A 58 -4.15 -1.34 7.01
N ASP A 59 -4.32 -0.24 7.74
CA ASP A 59 -3.50 0.06 8.91
C ASP A 59 -3.66 -1.00 10.00
N ARG A 60 -4.87 -1.54 10.19
CA ARG A 60 -5.15 -2.62 11.15
C ARG A 60 -4.46 -3.91 10.73
N VAL A 61 -4.60 -4.35 9.48
CA VAL A 61 -3.91 -5.54 8.94
C VAL A 61 -2.40 -5.40 9.11
N ALA A 62 -1.83 -4.24 8.79
CA ALA A 62 -0.41 -3.99 8.96
C ALA A 62 0.05 -4.06 10.44
N LYS A 63 -0.78 -3.65 11.40
CA LYS A 63 -0.47 -3.66 12.83
C LYS A 63 -0.74 -5.01 13.52
N ASP A 64 -1.69 -5.77 13.02
CA ASP A 64 -2.14 -7.02 13.66
C ASP A 64 -1.48 -8.27 13.06
N THR A 65 -0.87 -8.17 11.87
CA THR A 65 -0.16 -9.29 11.25
C THR A 65 1.11 -9.62 12.01
N THR A 66 1.08 -10.72 12.76
CA THR A 66 2.19 -11.17 13.61
C THR A 66 2.56 -12.63 13.34
N PHE A 67 3.83 -12.96 13.58
CA PHE A 67 4.31 -14.34 13.66
C PHE A 67 5.19 -14.49 14.89
N GLY A 68 4.94 -15.52 15.72
CA GLY A 68 5.67 -15.71 16.96
C GLY A 68 5.62 -14.52 17.91
N GLY A 69 4.54 -13.72 17.86
CA GLY A 69 4.36 -12.50 18.65
C GLY A 69 5.09 -11.26 18.13
N GLN A 70 5.80 -11.35 17.00
CA GLN A 70 6.45 -10.22 16.35
C GLN A 70 5.61 -9.74 15.17
N ASN A 71 5.42 -8.42 15.06
CA ASN A 71 4.74 -7.83 13.91
C ASN A 71 5.62 -7.96 12.67
N LEU A 72 5.02 -8.42 11.58
CA LEU A 72 5.68 -8.58 10.30
C LEU A 72 5.67 -7.26 9.50
N LEU A 73 4.50 -6.65 9.34
CA LEU A 73 4.23 -5.58 8.37
C LEU A 73 4.55 -4.14 8.82
N SER A 74 5.07 -3.91 10.04
CA SER A 74 5.29 -2.57 10.60
C SER A 74 6.68 -1.97 10.31
N GLY A 75 7.50 -2.63 9.48
CA GLY A 75 8.79 -2.09 9.02
C GLY A 75 10.00 -2.33 9.92
N GLY A 76 9.87 -3.19 10.93
CA GLY A 76 10.96 -3.53 11.85
C GLY A 76 11.35 -5.00 11.90
N TYR A 77 10.66 -5.88 11.16
CA TYR A 77 10.86 -7.32 11.29
C TYR A 77 12.15 -7.79 10.59
N ILE A 78 12.99 -8.49 11.34
CA ILE A 78 14.20 -9.14 10.83
C ILE A 78 14.23 -10.57 11.39
N GLY A 79 13.95 -11.55 10.54
CA GLY A 79 14.09 -12.97 10.85
C GLY A 79 15.35 -13.55 10.21
N SER A 80 16.11 -14.36 10.95
CA SER A 80 17.23 -15.14 10.38
C SER A 80 17.01 -16.61 10.70
N PHE A 81 16.92 -17.42 9.65
CA PHE A 81 16.59 -18.83 9.73
C PHE A 81 17.79 -19.65 9.29
N GLN A 82 18.41 -20.37 10.22
CA GLN A 82 19.50 -21.31 9.92
C GLN A 82 18.92 -22.53 9.20
N VAL A 83 19.15 -22.62 7.89
CA VAL A 83 18.59 -23.68 7.03
C VAL A 83 19.57 -24.80 6.74
N GLY A 84 20.87 -24.56 6.92
CA GLY A 84 21.91 -25.56 6.67
C GLY A 84 22.52 -26.14 7.95
N ALA A 85 23.35 -27.16 7.79
CA ALA A 85 23.99 -27.90 8.89
C ALA A 85 25.15 -27.12 9.53
N ASP A 86 25.83 -26.26 8.75
CA ASP A 86 27.00 -25.51 9.21
C ASP A 86 26.63 -24.08 9.64
N ALA A 87 27.30 -23.55 10.66
CA ALA A 87 27.09 -22.19 11.13
C ALA A 87 27.22 -21.17 10.00
N GLY A 88 26.23 -20.29 9.85
CA GLY A 88 26.21 -19.23 8.83
C GLY A 88 25.40 -19.56 7.57
N GLN A 89 24.90 -20.79 7.43
CA GLN A 89 23.95 -21.16 6.37
C GLN A 89 22.53 -20.69 6.74
N THR A 90 22.31 -19.37 6.69
CA THR A 90 21.05 -18.71 7.09
C THR A 90 20.34 -18.04 5.92
N ILE A 91 19.01 -18.13 5.90
CA ILE A 91 18.13 -17.27 5.09
C ILE A 91 17.68 -16.10 5.96
N THR A 92 17.90 -14.87 5.50
CA THR A 92 17.45 -13.67 6.22
C THR A 92 16.21 -13.09 5.55
N PHE A 93 15.14 -12.96 6.32
CA PHE A 93 13.92 -12.28 5.94
C PHE A 93 13.91 -10.87 6.56
N ARG A 94 13.72 -9.83 5.73
CA ARG A 94 13.69 -8.44 6.20
C ARG A 94 12.44 -7.74 5.71
N MET A 95 11.72 -7.14 6.64
CA MET A 95 10.64 -6.22 6.36
C MET A 95 10.97 -4.85 6.93
N THR A 96 11.62 -4.05 6.09
CA THR A 96 12.14 -2.71 6.43
C THR A 96 11.15 -1.58 6.14
N SER A 97 10.12 -1.85 5.33
CA SER A 97 9.05 -0.89 5.05
C SER A 97 7.83 -1.22 5.88
N ALA A 98 7.20 -0.21 6.44
CA ALA A 98 5.88 -0.35 7.05
C ALA A 98 4.81 -0.38 5.95
N PHE A 99 3.87 -1.32 6.05
CA PHE A 99 2.76 -1.47 5.11
C PHE A 99 1.47 -0.81 5.60
N THR A 100 1.56 0.04 6.62
CA THR A 100 0.52 1.04 6.91
C THR A 100 0.39 2.01 5.74
N ILE A 101 -0.73 2.71 5.64
CA ILE A 101 -0.96 3.73 4.62
C ILE A 101 0.19 4.75 4.58
N SER A 102 0.59 5.27 5.74
CA SER A 102 1.69 6.24 5.85
C SER A 102 3.06 5.62 5.54
N GLY A 103 3.25 4.35 5.91
CA GLY A 103 4.49 3.62 5.67
C GLY A 103 4.71 3.36 4.18
N MET A 104 3.68 2.85 3.50
CA MET A 104 3.69 2.63 2.05
C MET A 104 3.88 3.95 1.31
N ALA A 105 3.15 5.00 1.71
CA ALA A 105 3.28 6.32 1.11
C ALA A 105 4.74 6.82 1.19
N SER A 106 5.40 6.65 2.35
CA SER A 106 6.79 7.06 2.56
C SER A 106 7.80 6.18 1.80
N ALA A 107 7.48 4.91 1.57
CA ALA A 107 8.31 3.97 0.83
C ALA A 107 8.23 4.16 -0.71
N THR A 108 7.22 4.89 -1.21
CA THR A 108 7.08 5.17 -2.64
C THR A 108 8.27 5.95 -3.21
N LYS A 109 8.67 5.55 -4.43
CA LYS A 109 9.64 6.26 -5.27
C LYS A 109 8.90 6.84 -6.46
N GLY A 110 8.25 7.97 -6.23
CA GLY A 110 7.40 8.66 -7.19
C GLY A 110 6.11 9.17 -6.56
N ASN A 111 5.50 10.12 -7.23
CA ASN A 111 4.19 10.66 -6.87
C ASN A 111 3.47 11.16 -8.11
N ALA A 112 2.17 11.36 -7.99
CA ALA A 112 1.34 12.01 -8.97
C ALA A 112 0.71 13.27 -8.37
N THR A 113 0.68 14.32 -9.18
CA THR A 113 -0.06 15.55 -8.89
C THR A 113 -1.03 15.83 -10.01
N VAL A 114 -2.25 16.22 -9.67
CA VAL A 114 -3.24 16.66 -10.66
C VAL A 114 -3.26 18.18 -10.73
N THR A 115 -3.05 18.70 -11.94
CA THR A 115 -3.13 20.13 -12.25
C THR A 115 -4.29 20.42 -13.19
N THR A 116 -4.93 21.57 -12.96
CA THR A 116 -5.89 22.20 -13.85
C THR A 116 -5.27 23.50 -14.33
N THR A 117 -5.08 23.67 -15.63
CA THR A 117 -4.58 24.93 -16.22
C THR A 117 -5.66 26.01 -16.26
N THR A 118 -6.94 25.62 -16.39
CA THR A 118 -8.13 26.51 -16.40
C THR A 118 -9.39 25.73 -16.03
N THR A 119 -10.46 26.44 -15.62
CA THR A 119 -11.79 25.85 -15.38
C THR A 119 -12.38 25.31 -16.68
N GLY A 120 -12.69 24.01 -16.74
CA GLY A 120 -13.34 23.37 -17.90
C GLY A 120 -12.42 22.50 -18.77
N GLU A 121 -11.10 22.55 -18.57
CA GLU A 121 -10.16 21.65 -19.24
C GLU A 121 -10.10 20.27 -18.56
N PRO A 122 -9.81 19.20 -19.32
CA PRO A 122 -9.54 17.89 -18.73
C PRO A 122 -8.36 17.96 -17.77
N PHE A 123 -8.48 17.27 -16.64
CA PHE A 123 -7.41 17.17 -15.67
C PHE A 123 -6.15 16.56 -16.26
N THR A 124 -4.99 17.15 -15.94
CA THR A 124 -3.69 16.59 -16.32
C THR A 124 -3.05 15.90 -15.11
N VAL A 125 -2.76 14.61 -15.25
CA VAL A 125 -2.05 13.83 -14.23
C VAL A 125 -0.56 13.89 -14.55
N ALA A 126 0.19 14.68 -13.80
CA ALA A 126 1.65 14.69 -13.88
C ALA A 126 2.21 13.63 -12.92
N LYS A 127 2.93 12.64 -13.46
CA LYS A 127 3.62 11.62 -12.68
C LYS A 127 5.11 11.97 -12.61
N SER A 128 5.68 11.92 -11.41
CA SER A 128 7.11 12.04 -11.18
C SER A 128 7.68 10.71 -10.71
N THR A 129 8.88 10.38 -11.16
CA THR A 129 9.68 9.25 -10.66
C THR A 129 10.55 9.64 -9.46
N SER A 130 10.66 10.94 -9.17
CA SER A 130 11.33 11.51 -8.01
C SER A 130 10.33 12.27 -7.16
N GLY A 131 9.94 11.68 -6.03
CA GLY A 131 8.93 12.22 -5.12
C GLY A 131 8.42 11.13 -4.18
N THR A 132 7.57 11.52 -3.24
CA THR A 132 6.96 10.60 -2.27
C THR A 132 5.48 10.91 -2.20
N VAL A 133 4.66 9.86 -2.21
CA VAL A 133 3.23 9.97 -1.92
C VAL A 133 3.04 10.47 -0.50
N THR A 134 2.07 11.36 -0.29
CA THR A 134 1.70 11.83 1.05
C THR A 134 0.35 11.25 1.44
N THR A 135 0.11 11.05 2.73
CA THR A 135 -1.20 10.62 3.24
C THR A 135 -2.32 11.60 2.85
N THR A 136 -2.01 12.90 2.71
CA THR A 136 -2.93 13.90 2.20
C THR A 136 -3.31 13.66 0.73
N SER A 137 -2.35 13.27 -0.11
CA SER A 137 -2.58 13.05 -1.56
C SER A 137 -3.41 11.80 -1.88
N ILE A 138 -3.63 10.92 -0.90
CA ILE A 138 -4.47 9.72 -1.01
C ILE A 138 -5.62 9.68 -0.02
N GLY A 139 -5.70 10.60 0.95
CA GLY A 139 -6.67 10.54 2.04
C GLY A 139 -8.05 11.08 1.71
N SER A 140 -8.19 11.80 0.60
CA SER A 140 -9.45 12.39 0.15
C SER A 140 -9.75 12.01 -1.29
N ILE A 141 -11.01 11.69 -1.55
CA ILE A 141 -11.61 11.51 -2.86
C ILE A 141 -12.88 12.37 -3.00
N THR A 142 -13.06 13.41 -2.18
CA THR A 142 -14.31 14.19 -2.13
C THR A 142 -14.50 15.13 -3.33
N SER A 143 -13.44 15.40 -4.09
CA SER A 143 -13.49 16.12 -5.35
C SER A 143 -12.90 15.29 -6.50
N ALA A 144 -13.29 15.58 -7.75
CA ALA A 144 -12.74 14.88 -8.91
C ALA A 144 -11.21 15.01 -9.01
N LYS A 145 -10.67 16.17 -8.65
CA LYS A 145 -9.22 16.43 -8.60
C LYS A 145 -8.51 15.54 -7.57
N GLU A 146 -9.04 15.49 -6.35
CA GLU A 146 -8.48 14.66 -5.29
C GLU A 146 -8.62 13.18 -5.62
N ALA A 147 -9.77 12.76 -6.15
CA ALA A 147 -10.03 11.38 -6.56
C ALA A 147 -9.04 10.91 -7.63
N GLN A 148 -8.73 11.73 -8.63
CA GLN A 148 -7.73 11.41 -9.65
C GLN A 148 -6.30 11.43 -9.10
N THR A 149 -5.98 12.36 -8.21
CA THR A 149 -4.68 12.41 -7.52
C THR A 149 -4.47 11.15 -6.69
N SER A 150 -5.48 10.77 -5.92
CA SER A 150 -5.49 9.59 -5.09
C SER A 150 -5.35 8.32 -5.92
N MET A 151 -6.16 8.16 -6.98
CA MET A 151 -6.07 7.02 -7.90
C MET A 151 -4.66 6.84 -8.48
N ALA A 152 -4.03 7.92 -8.95
CA ALA A 152 -2.68 7.85 -9.51
C ALA A 152 -1.60 7.57 -8.46
N ASN A 153 -1.78 8.05 -7.23
CA ASN A 153 -0.86 7.78 -6.11
C ASN A 153 -1.03 6.37 -5.52
N LEU A 154 -2.25 5.82 -5.51
CA LEU A 154 -2.51 4.44 -5.15
C LEU A 154 -1.79 3.46 -6.08
N ASP A 155 -1.70 3.76 -7.38
CA ASP A 155 -0.91 2.95 -8.32
C ASP A 155 0.58 2.88 -7.91
N PHE A 156 1.15 3.95 -7.34
CA PHE A 156 2.52 3.92 -6.81
C PHE A 156 2.62 3.11 -5.53
N MET A 157 1.61 3.15 -4.65
CA MET A 157 1.59 2.35 -3.43
C MET A 157 1.44 0.86 -3.72
N ILE A 158 0.57 0.48 -4.66
CA ILE A 158 0.41 -0.90 -5.11
C ILE A 158 1.75 -1.45 -5.62
N LYS A 159 2.51 -0.66 -6.39
CA LYS A 159 3.85 -1.05 -6.84
C LYS A 159 4.84 -1.31 -5.70
N VAL A 160 4.75 -0.58 -4.59
CA VAL A 160 5.59 -0.83 -3.41
C VAL A 160 5.26 -2.20 -2.81
N VAL A 161 3.97 -2.52 -2.67
CA VAL A 161 3.52 -3.83 -2.17
C VAL A 161 3.94 -4.95 -3.13
N ASP A 162 3.70 -4.79 -4.42
CA ASP A 162 4.07 -5.78 -5.44
C ASP A 162 5.57 -6.01 -5.51
N SER A 163 6.38 -4.95 -5.46
CA SER A 163 7.84 -5.07 -5.43
C SER A 163 8.30 -5.88 -4.22
N LYS A 164 7.70 -5.65 -3.05
CA LYS A 164 8.06 -6.40 -1.86
C LYS A 164 7.58 -7.86 -1.94
N ARG A 165 6.38 -8.14 -2.44
CA ARG A 165 5.89 -9.51 -2.67
C ARG A 165 6.82 -10.27 -3.62
N ALA A 166 7.29 -9.62 -4.68
CA ALA A 166 8.27 -10.22 -5.60
C ALA A 166 9.61 -10.55 -4.90
N GLU A 167 10.08 -9.70 -3.99
CA GLU A 167 11.25 -10.02 -3.16
C GLU A 167 10.99 -11.22 -2.24
N LEU A 168 9.79 -11.32 -1.64
CA LEU A 168 9.46 -12.40 -0.72
C LEU A 168 9.32 -13.76 -1.41
N GLY A 169 8.75 -13.79 -2.62
CA GLY A 169 8.61 -15.02 -3.40
C GLY A 169 9.91 -15.53 -4.01
N ALA A 170 10.98 -14.73 -4.00
CA ALA A 170 12.30 -15.11 -4.52
C ALA A 170 13.22 -15.73 -3.47
N VAL A 171 12.85 -15.68 -2.18
CA VAL A 171 13.62 -16.17 -1.02
C VAL A 171 13.21 -17.59 -0.66
#